data_AF-A0AAP8HUR9-F1
#
_entry.id   AF-A0AAP8HUR9-F1
#
_cell.length_a   1.000
_cell.length_b   1.000
_cell.length_c   1.000
_cell.angle_alpha   90.00
_cell.angle_beta   90.00
_cell.angle_gamma   90.00
#
_symmetry.space_group_name_H-M   'P 1'
#
loop_
_entity.id
_entity.type
_entity.pdbx_description
1 polymer ?
#
loop_
_entity_poly.entity_id
_entity_poly.type
_entity_poly.pdbx_seq_one_letter_code
_entity_poly.pdbx_strand_id
1 'polypeptide(L)'
;MIELLLPGWLAGVLLASAAGPLGSFVVWRRMSYFGDTLAHASLLGVAFGLLLDINPFYAVIAITLLLALALVWLGRRPQLSVDTLLGILAHSALSLGLVVVALMSNVRVDLMA
;
A
#
# COMPACT_ATOMS: atom_id res chain seq x y z
N MET A 1 24.98 -17.99 8.91
CA MET A 1 24.93 -16.52 8.70
C MET A 1 24.59 -16.16 7.26
N ILE A 2 25.31 -16.70 6.25
CA ILE A 2 25.02 -16.44 4.83
C ILE A 2 23.60 -16.89 4.43
N GLU A 3 23.15 -18.09 4.84
CA GLU A 3 21.78 -18.59 4.59
C GLU A 3 20.66 -17.64 5.07
N LEU A 4 20.91 -16.85 6.12
CA LEU A 4 19.93 -15.89 6.66
C LEU A 4 19.99 -14.53 5.91
N LEU A 5 21.20 -14.10 5.55
CA LEU A 5 21.44 -12.77 4.96
C LEU A 5 21.22 -12.76 3.45
N LEU A 6 21.53 -13.86 2.76
CA LEU A 6 21.49 -13.96 1.29
C LEU A 6 20.08 -13.72 0.71
N PRO A 7 19.00 -14.31 1.25
CA PRO A 7 17.65 -14.09 0.71
C PRO A 7 17.19 -12.63 0.89
N GLY A 8 17.47 -12.03 2.05
CA GLY A 8 17.12 -10.63 2.34
C GLY A 8 17.89 -9.65 1.46
N TRP A 9 19.19 -9.88 1.25
CA TRP A 9 19.99 -9.08 0.32
C TRP A 9 19.49 -9.20 -1.12
N LEU A 10 19.20 -10.41 -1.59
CA LEU A 10 18.66 -10.64 -2.93
C LEU A 10 17.31 -9.94 -3.10
N ALA A 11 16.39 -10.09 -2.14
CA ALA A 11 15.10 -9.40 -2.15
C ALA A 11 15.26 -7.88 -2.16
N GLY A 12 16.20 -7.33 -1.37
CA GLY A 12 16.50 -5.91 -1.33
C GLY A 12 17.04 -5.36 -2.65
N VAL A 13 17.98 -6.08 -3.28
CA VAL A 13 18.55 -5.69 -4.60
C VAL A 13 17.48 -5.77 -5.69
N LEU A 14 16.66 -6.82 -5.70
CA LEU A 14 15.54 -6.96 -6.64
C LEU A 14 14.51 -5.84 -6.44
N LEU A 15 14.17 -5.52 -5.19
CA LEU A 15 13.23 -4.45 -4.88
C LEU A 15 13.79 -3.08 -5.28
N ALA A 16 15.05 -2.78 -4.96
CA ALA A 16 15.69 -1.51 -5.30
C ALA A 16 15.80 -1.31 -6.82
N SER A 17 16.18 -2.36 -7.54
CA SER A 17 16.27 -2.33 -9.01
C SER A 17 14.92 -2.17 -9.69
N ALA A 18 13.83 -2.67 -9.10
CA ALA A 18 12.47 -2.41 -9.59
C ALA A 18 11.93 -1.03 -9.18
N ALA A 19 12.15 -0.62 -7.93
CA ALA A 19 11.62 0.62 -7.37
C ALA A 19 12.30 1.88 -7.94
N GLY A 20 13.59 1.81 -8.29
CA GLY A 20 14.32 2.95 -8.86
C GLY A 20 13.71 3.49 -10.17
N PRO A 21 13.56 2.66 -11.22
CA PRO A 21 12.92 3.05 -12.47
C PRO A 21 11.46 3.49 -12.30
N LEU A 22 10.69 2.75 -11.48
CA LEU A 22 9.29 3.09 -11.19
C LEU A 22 9.18 4.46 -10.50
N GLY A 23 10.04 4.76 -9.53
CA GLY A 23 10.09 6.05 -8.85
C GLY A 23 10.41 7.20 -9.81
N SER A 24 11.39 7.02 -10.70
CA SER A 24 11.73 8.01 -11.73
C SER A 24 10.52 8.33 -12.65
N PHE A 25 9.78 7.30 -13.07
CA PHE A 25 8.58 7.47 -13.89
C PHE A 25 7.46 8.21 -13.14
N VAL A 26 7.25 7.89 -11.86
CA VAL A 26 6.27 8.54 -11.00
C VAL A 26 6.58 10.04 -10.82
N VAL A 27 7.85 10.38 -10.61
CA VAL A 27 8.30 11.78 -10.52
C VAL A 27 8.09 12.52 -11.84
N TRP A 28 8.40 11.90 -12.98
CA TRP A 28 8.19 12.52 -14.29
C TRP A 28 6.70 12.82 -14.55
N ARG A 29 5.80 11.97 -14.08
CA ARG A 29 4.35 12.20 -14.14
C ARG A 29 3.81 13.22 -13.12
N ARG A 30 4.69 13.88 -12.35
CA ARG A 30 4.34 14.82 -11.28
C ARG A 30 3.40 14.21 -10.21
N MET A 31 3.54 12.92 -9.91
CA MET A 31 2.73 12.26 -8.88
C MET A 31 3.56 12.08 -7.60
N SER A 32 3.85 13.15 -6.86
CA SER A 32 4.75 13.05 -5.69
C SER A 32 4.16 12.24 -4.54
N TYR A 33 2.83 12.24 -4.40
CA TYR A 33 2.12 11.57 -3.31
C TYR A 33 1.79 10.09 -3.59
N PHE A 34 2.16 9.57 -4.76
CA PHE A 34 1.79 8.21 -5.17
C PHE A 34 2.34 7.13 -4.23
N GLY A 35 3.62 7.25 -3.85
CA GLY A 35 4.26 6.32 -2.92
C GLY A 35 3.61 6.32 -1.53
N ASP A 36 3.27 7.52 -1.02
CA ASP A 36 2.59 7.68 0.27
C ASP A 36 1.18 7.03 0.24
N THR A 37 0.45 7.25 -0.85
CA THR A 37 -0.89 6.68 -1.03
C THR A 37 -0.84 5.14 -1.07
N LEU A 38 0.15 4.56 -1.75
CA LEU A 38 0.34 3.12 -1.82
C LEU A 38 0.76 2.51 -0.47
N ALA A 39 1.58 3.21 0.31
CA ALA A 39 1.97 2.75 1.65
C ALA A 39 0.76 2.68 2.60
N HIS A 40 -0.12 3.66 2.56
CA HIS A 40 -1.35 3.65 3.36
C HIS A 40 -2.38 2.63 2.84
N ALA A 41 -2.44 2.42 1.52
CA ALA A 41 -3.26 1.37 0.92
C ALA A 41 -2.82 -0.04 1.32
N SER A 42 -1.51 -0.30 1.41
CA SER A 42 -1.01 -1.59 1.87
C SER A 42 -1.29 -1.82 3.35
N LEU A 43 -1.19 -0.79 4.20
CA LEU A 43 -1.58 -0.86 5.61
C LEU A 43 -3.07 -1.21 5.77
N LEU A 44 -3.95 -0.52 5.03
CA LEU A 44 -5.38 -0.83 4.98
C LEU A 44 -5.62 -2.28 4.52
N GLY A 45 -4.85 -2.72 3.52
CA GLY A 45 -4.81 -4.10 3.01
C GLY A 45 -4.53 -5.14 4.08
N VAL A 46 -3.45 -4.93 4.84
CA VAL A 46 -3.06 -5.81 5.95
C VAL A 46 -4.15 -5.83 7.02
N ALA A 47 -4.69 -4.67 7.40
CA ALA A 47 -5.74 -4.56 8.39
C ALA A 47 -7.00 -5.37 7.99
N PHE A 48 -7.43 -5.26 6.73
CA PHE A 48 -8.56 -6.05 6.22
C PHE A 48 -8.24 -7.54 6.13
N GLY A 49 -7.03 -7.91 5.68
CA GLY A 49 -6.61 -9.31 5.64
C GLY A 49 -6.69 -9.98 7.00
N LEU A 50 -6.18 -9.29 8.03
CA LEU A 50 -6.29 -9.74 9.41
C LEU A 50 -7.74 -9.76 9.92
N LEU A 51 -8.63 -8.85 9.47
CA LEU A 51 -10.02 -8.78 9.94
C LEU A 51 -10.85 -9.94 9.40
N LEU A 52 -10.63 -10.28 8.13
CA LEU A 52 -11.36 -11.32 7.40
C LEU A 52 -10.73 -12.71 7.58
N ASP A 53 -9.64 -12.82 8.33
CA ASP A 53 -8.84 -14.05 8.48
C ASP A 53 -8.37 -14.63 7.12
N ILE A 54 -8.05 -13.72 6.18
CA ILE A 54 -7.54 -14.04 4.84
C ILE A 54 -6.04 -13.75 4.82
N ASN A 55 -5.26 -14.51 4.05
CA ASN A 55 -3.84 -14.24 3.88
C ASN A 55 -3.58 -12.76 3.52
N PRO A 56 -2.83 -12.00 4.37
CA PRO A 56 -2.60 -10.57 4.18
C PRO A 56 -2.01 -10.21 2.83
N PHE A 57 -1.25 -11.12 2.21
CA PHE A 57 -0.67 -10.90 0.89
C PHE A 57 -1.74 -10.65 -0.18
N TYR A 58 -2.79 -11.47 -0.20
CA TYR A 58 -3.89 -11.30 -1.16
C TYR A 58 -4.75 -10.07 -0.84
N ALA A 59 -4.98 -9.79 0.44
CA ALA A 59 -5.74 -8.62 0.87
C ALA A 59 -5.04 -7.30 0.49
N VAL A 60 -3.71 -7.22 0.67
CA VAL A 60 -2.89 -6.08 0.24
C VAL A 60 -2.99 -5.87 -1.26
N ILE A 61 -2.82 -6.92 -2.06
CA ILE A 61 -2.93 -6.82 -3.52
C ILE A 61 -4.33 -6.36 -3.94
N ALA A 62 -5.38 -6.93 -3.35
CA ALA A 62 -6.75 -6.57 -3.67
C ALA A 62 -7.07 -5.10 -3.34
N ILE A 63 -6.70 -4.63 -2.14
CA ILE A 63 -6.98 -3.26 -1.70
C ILE A 63 -6.13 -2.23 -2.45
N THR A 64 -4.85 -2.51 -2.68
CA THR A 64 -3.98 -1.62 -3.47
C THR A 64 -4.48 -1.49 -4.92
N LEU A 65 -4.92 -2.60 -5.53
CA LEU A 65 -5.51 -2.57 -6.88
C LEU A 65 -6.82 -1.79 -6.91
N LEU A 66 -7.68 -1.98 -5.91
CA LEU A 66 -8.95 -1.25 -5.78
C LEU A 66 -8.70 0.25 -5.66
N LEU A 67 -7.75 0.67 -4.81
CA LEU A 67 -7.38 2.07 -4.65
C LEU A 67 -6.76 2.66 -5.93
N ALA A 68 -5.92 1.91 -6.62
CA ALA A 68 -5.35 2.32 -7.90
C ALA A 68 -6.44 2.52 -8.97
N LEU A 69 -7.42 1.61 -9.06
CA LEU A 69 -8.56 1.75 -9.95
C LEU A 69 -9.43 2.96 -9.58
N ALA A 70 -9.69 3.18 -8.29
CA ALA A 70 -10.42 4.34 -7.80
C ALA A 70 -9.70 5.65 -8.18
N LEU A 71 -8.37 5.71 -8.03
CA LEU A 71 -7.56 6.85 -8.45
C LEU A 71 -7.65 7.09 -9.96
N VAL A 72 -7.53 6.05 -10.79
CA VAL A 72 -7.63 6.18 -12.26
C VAL A 72 -9.03 6.64 -12.67
N TRP A 73 -10.08 6.11 -12.04
CA TRP A 73 -11.45 6.51 -12.32
C TRP A 73 -11.72 7.97 -11.93
N LEU A 74 -11.25 8.40 -10.76
CA LEU A 74 -11.43 9.75 -10.25
C LEU A 74 -10.57 10.77 -11.01
N GLY A 75 -9.36 10.37 -11.40
CA GLY A 75 -8.43 11.18 -12.20
C GLY A 75 -8.87 11.43 -13.65
N ARG A 76 -9.90 10.72 -14.15
CA ARG A 76 -10.53 11.04 -15.44
C ARG A 76 -11.39 12.32 -15.39
N ARG A 77 -11.71 12.83 -14.20
CA ARG A 77 -12.48 14.07 -14.06
C ARG A 77 -11.50 15.26 -13.94
N PRO A 78 -11.56 16.25 -14.86
CA PRO A 78 -10.57 17.33 -14.95
C PRO A 78 -10.70 18.41 -13.85
N GLN A 79 -11.55 18.22 -12.84
CA GLN A 79 -11.88 19.25 -11.85
C GLN A 79 -10.87 19.34 -10.71
N LEU A 80 -10.08 18.29 -10.45
CA LEU A 80 -9.15 18.22 -9.32
C LEU A 80 -7.76 17.77 -9.80
N SER A 81 -6.70 18.29 -9.18
CA SER A 81 -5.34 17.83 -9.45
C SER A 81 -5.15 16.40 -8.93
N VAL A 82 -4.35 15.62 -9.65
CA VAL A 82 -4.03 14.23 -9.26
C VAL A 82 -3.38 14.18 -7.87
N ASP A 83 -2.57 15.18 -7.52
CA ASP A 83 -1.95 15.27 -6.20
C ASP A 83 -2.96 15.44 -5.07
N THR A 84 -4.04 16.23 -5.29
CA THR A 84 -5.12 16.36 -4.30
C THR A 84 -5.89 15.04 -4.15
N LEU A 85 -6.16 14.33 -5.25
CA LEU A 85 -6.82 13.03 -5.20
C LEU A 85 -5.99 11.99 -4.46
N LEU A 86 -4.68 11.93 -4.73
CA LEU A 86 -3.73 11.08 -4.03
C LEU A 86 -3.72 11.38 -2.52
N GLY A 87 -3.63 12.66 -2.14
CA GLY A 87 -3.65 13.07 -0.74
C GLY A 87 -4.94 12.68 -0.01
N ILE A 88 -6.11 12.86 -0.63
CA ILE A 88 -7.40 12.46 -0.06
C ILE A 88 -7.47 10.94 0.09
N LEU A 89 -7.05 10.19 -0.92
CA LEU A 89 -7.05 8.72 -0.87
C LEU A 89 -6.10 8.18 0.21
N ALA A 90 -4.93 8.79 0.40
CA ALA A 90 -3.96 8.39 1.41
C ALA A 90 -4.53 8.51 2.82
N HIS A 91 -5.07 9.69 3.17
CA HIS A 91 -5.67 9.93 4.49
C HIS A 91 -6.95 9.12 4.69
N SER A 92 -7.75 8.91 3.64
CA SER A 92 -8.94 8.05 3.69
C SER A 92 -8.55 6.60 3.97
N ALA A 93 -7.51 6.09 3.30
CA ALA A 93 -7.00 4.74 3.51
C ALA A 93 -6.43 4.55 4.92
N LEU A 94 -5.66 5.52 5.42
CA LEU A 94 -5.16 5.51 6.79
C LEU A 94 -6.29 5.53 7.82
N SER A 95 -7.28 6.41 7.65
CA SER A 95 -8.42 6.52 8.55
C SER A 95 -9.25 5.23 8.57
N LEU A 96 -9.57 4.68 7.40
CA LEU A 96 -10.28 3.41 7.29
C LEU A 96 -9.45 2.26 7.89
N GLY A 97 -8.14 2.25 7.67
CA GLY A 97 -7.24 1.24 8.22
C GLY A 97 -7.24 1.27 9.74
N LEU A 98 -7.17 2.47 10.31
CA LEU A 98 -7.25 2.66 11.76
C LEU A 98 -8.60 2.23 12.33
N VAL A 99 -9.71 2.52 11.63
CA VAL A 99 -11.05 2.05 12.03
C VAL A 99 -11.12 0.53 12.00
N VAL A 100 -10.61 -0.11 10.95
CA VAL A 100 -10.56 -1.58 10.83
C VAL A 100 -9.76 -2.19 11.98
N VAL A 101 -8.58 -1.63 12.27
CA VAL A 101 -7.76 -2.06 13.41
C VAL A 101 -8.47 -1.82 14.74
N ALA A 102 -9.19 -0.71 14.91
CA ALA A 102 -9.92 -0.43 16.15
C ALA A 102 -11.12 -1.37 16.38
N LEU A 103 -11.72 -1.91 15.32
CA LEU A 103 -12.77 -2.93 15.42
C LEU A 103 -12.22 -4.31 15.83
N MET A 104 -10.92 -4.53 15.71
CA MET A 104 -10.25 -5.74 16.15
C MET A 104 -10.01 -5.73 17.66
N SER A 105 -10.99 -6.18 18.44
CA SER A 105 -10.86 -6.27 19.90
C SER A 105 -9.92 -7.37 20.40
N ASN A 106 -9.45 -8.28 19.53
CA ASN A 106 -8.75 -9.51 19.94
C ASN A 106 -7.49 -9.87 19.13
N VAL A 107 -6.89 -8.94 18.40
CA VAL A 107 -5.65 -9.23 17.66
C VAL A 107 -4.44 -8.97 18.57
N ARG A 108 -4.18 -9.90 19.50
CA ARG A 108 -2.78 -10.22 19.81
C ARG A 108 -2.24 -10.76 18.50
N VAL A 109 -1.50 -9.94 17.76
CA VAL A 109 -0.80 -10.36 16.55
C VAL A 109 0.22 -11.41 16.99
N ASP A 110 -0.17 -12.68 17.01
CA ASP A 110 0.78 -13.77 17.23
C ASP A 110 1.56 -13.95 15.92
N LEU A 111 2.61 -13.14 15.79
CA LEU A 111 3.58 -13.18 14.69
C LEU A 111 4.48 -14.42 14.73
N MET A 112 4.23 -15.37 15.66
CA MET A 112 5.10 -16.52 15.97
C MET A 112 4.46 -17.89 15.73
N ALA A 113 3.28 -17.96 15.09
CA ALA A 113 2.65 -19.23 14.68
C ALA A 113 2.96 -19.57 13.20
#